data_AF-A0A7V2UBX0-F1
#
_entry.id   AF-A0A7V2UBX0-F1
#
_cell.length_a   1.000
_cell.length_b   1.000
_cell.length_c   1.000
_cell.angle_alpha   90.00
_cell.angle_beta   90.00
_cell.angle_gamma   90.00
#
_symmetry.space_group_name_H-M   'P 1'
#
loop_
_entity.id
_entity.type
_entity.pdbx_description
1 polymer ?
#
loop_
_entity_poly.entity_id
_entity_poly.type
_entity_poly.pdbx_seq_one_letter_code
_entity_poly.pdbx_strand_id
1 'polypeptide(L)'
;MSRPSPPPTSSAPFRIPHSAFRYPVLFVLCLLLTSLSAAEKSQEQDPAALIQRLGDPSCAVRDQALEALVALGERAVDALQQAAKHPDAEVRWRAQAALRRIRWQINPKLAARIGHLMDAFESRPVGDREMICRDLAIAGLSDAVPTLKRILATDPSSAVRQAAARALVLLGDEGLAALLEAGVKTDGLNPYTVAVRVQLGNNYLEQSDYPKALEQYTKALELEPRNTIVLYNIACVYSRMKKIQQALDALERAAAFGYRDVDWMEKDPDLDNLRDEPRYKAVVRRLREEAK
;
A
#
# COMPACT_ATOMS: atom_id res chain seq x y z
N MET A 1 48.83 29.55 -38.59
CA MET A 1 48.98 28.29 -37.83
C MET A 1 47.70 27.50 -37.96
N SER A 2 47.74 26.53 -38.86
CA SER A 2 46.60 25.74 -39.35
C SER A 2 46.19 24.68 -38.33
N ARG A 3 44.89 24.58 -38.00
CA ARG A 3 44.33 23.45 -37.26
C ARG A 3 43.58 22.52 -38.22
N PRO A 4 43.57 21.20 -37.96
CA PRO A 4 43.37 20.18 -38.99
C PRO A 4 41.90 19.82 -39.19
N SER A 5 41.62 19.33 -40.40
CA SER A 5 40.33 18.88 -40.94
C SER A 5 39.74 17.68 -40.18
N PRO A 6 38.40 17.52 -40.15
CA PRO A 6 37.74 16.35 -39.55
C PRO A 6 37.94 15.07 -40.39
N PRO A 7 37.87 13.88 -39.77
CA PRO A 7 38.11 12.61 -40.46
C PRO A 7 36.95 12.23 -41.41
N PRO A 8 37.22 11.42 -42.45
CA PRO A 8 36.22 11.06 -43.45
C PRO A 8 35.20 10.03 -42.91
N THR A 9 33.94 10.24 -43.26
CA THR A 9 32.83 9.29 -43.06
C THR A 9 32.98 8.10 -44.03
N SER A 10 33.27 6.92 -43.49
CA SER A 10 33.27 5.67 -44.26
C SER A 10 31.86 5.09 -44.32
N SER A 11 31.18 5.29 -45.44
CA SER A 11 29.99 4.54 -45.85
C SER A 11 30.43 3.34 -46.69
N ALA A 12 30.82 2.24 -46.03
CA ALA A 12 30.98 0.95 -46.69
C ALA A 12 29.71 0.11 -46.51
N PRO A 13 29.11 -0.45 -47.57
CA PRO A 13 27.97 -1.34 -47.44
C PRO A 13 28.42 -2.65 -46.76
N PHE A 14 27.67 -3.08 -45.76
CA PHE A 14 27.86 -4.34 -45.05
C PHE A 14 27.70 -5.51 -46.03
N ARG A 15 28.80 -5.99 -46.61
CA ARG A 15 28.82 -7.23 -47.40
C ARG A 15 28.78 -8.42 -46.44
N ILE A 16 27.64 -9.11 -46.40
CA ILE A 16 27.53 -10.43 -45.77
C ILE A 16 28.43 -11.39 -46.57
N PRO A 17 29.43 -12.04 -45.95
CA PRO A 17 30.22 -13.05 -46.65
C PRO A 17 29.33 -14.22 -47.05
N HIS A 18 29.42 -14.66 -48.31
CA HIS A 18 28.67 -15.79 -48.91
C HIS A 18 29.06 -17.17 -48.36
N SER A 19 29.44 -17.27 -47.08
CA SER A 19 29.72 -18.53 -46.38
C SER A 19 28.74 -18.84 -45.24
N ALA A 20 27.67 -18.06 -45.08
CA ALA A 20 26.68 -18.21 -44.02
C ALA A 20 25.58 -19.28 -44.27
N PHE A 21 25.80 -20.23 -45.18
CA PHE A 21 24.83 -21.30 -45.50
C PHE A 21 25.43 -22.70 -45.28
N ARG A 22 26.14 -22.92 -44.17
CA ARG A 22 26.68 -24.26 -43.86
C ARG A 22 26.05 -25.01 -42.71
N TYR A 23 25.12 -24.44 -41.95
CA TYR A 23 24.44 -25.19 -40.90
C TYR A 23 22.97 -24.79 -40.70
N PRO A 24 22.06 -25.08 -41.67
CA PRO A 24 20.62 -24.97 -41.42
C PRO A 24 20.19 -25.85 -40.23
N VAL A 25 20.90 -26.97 -40.00
CA VAL A 25 20.63 -27.89 -38.89
C VAL A 25 20.89 -27.26 -37.53
N LEU A 26 21.95 -26.45 -37.35
CA LEU A 26 22.26 -25.83 -36.04
C LEU A 26 21.28 -24.69 -35.70
N PHE A 27 20.83 -23.94 -36.71
CA PHE A 27 19.84 -22.87 -36.55
C PHE A 27 18.45 -23.45 -36.24
N VAL A 28 18.07 -24.53 -36.94
CA VAL A 28 16.84 -25.30 -36.66
C VAL A 28 16.91 -25.95 -35.27
N LEU A 29 18.06 -26.50 -34.85
CA LEU A 29 18.24 -27.09 -33.52
C LEU A 29 18.10 -26.04 -32.40
N CYS A 30 18.62 -24.82 -32.60
CA CYS A 30 18.49 -23.72 -31.64
C CYS A 30 17.03 -23.21 -31.54
N LEU A 31 16.32 -23.11 -32.67
CA LEU A 31 14.89 -22.79 -32.71
C LEU A 31 14.01 -23.90 -32.10
N LEU A 32 14.41 -25.17 -32.26
CA LEU A 32 13.74 -26.32 -31.64
C LEU A 32 14.00 -26.41 -30.12
N LEU A 33 15.21 -26.09 -29.65
CA LEU A 33 15.53 -26.08 -28.22
C LEU A 33 14.86 -24.91 -27.49
N THR A 34 14.76 -23.74 -28.13
CA THR A 34 14.02 -22.60 -27.59
C THR A 34 12.50 -22.83 -27.61
N SER A 35 11.95 -23.49 -28.63
CA SER A 35 10.53 -23.86 -28.66
C SER A 35 10.19 -25.00 -27.70
N LEU A 36 11.11 -25.94 -27.47
CA LEU A 36 10.96 -27.00 -26.46
C LEU A 36 11.01 -26.42 -25.03
N SER A 37 11.93 -25.51 -24.74
CA SER A 37 11.98 -24.79 -23.46
C SER A 37 10.75 -23.89 -23.22
N ALA A 38 10.21 -23.30 -24.29
CA ALA A 38 8.97 -22.53 -24.22
C ALA A 38 7.74 -23.43 -24.02
N ALA A 39 7.71 -24.61 -24.64
CA ALA A 39 6.67 -25.62 -24.44
C ALA A 39 6.72 -26.20 -23.02
N GLU A 40 7.91 -26.49 -22.48
CA GLU A 40 8.09 -26.95 -21.09
C GLU A 40 7.63 -25.89 -20.08
N LYS A 41 8.00 -24.62 -20.28
CA LYS A 41 7.49 -23.51 -19.44
C LYS A 41 5.99 -23.29 -19.59
N SER A 42 5.43 -23.49 -20.79
CA SER A 42 4.00 -23.41 -21.03
C SER A 42 3.23 -24.56 -20.37
N GLN A 43 3.85 -25.74 -20.27
CA GLN A 43 3.28 -26.93 -19.67
C GLN A 43 3.40 -26.91 -18.14
N GLU A 44 4.45 -26.28 -17.59
CA GLU A 44 4.57 -25.94 -16.15
C GLU A 44 3.53 -24.89 -15.70
N GLN A 45 2.97 -24.12 -16.63
CA GLN A 45 1.96 -23.10 -16.39
C GLN A 45 0.52 -23.56 -16.74
N ASP A 46 0.34 -24.84 -17.03
CA ASP A 46 -1.00 -25.42 -17.23
C ASP A 46 -1.72 -25.55 -15.87
N PRO A 47 -2.88 -24.88 -15.68
CA PRO A 47 -3.66 -25.01 -14.45
C PRO A 47 -3.99 -26.46 -14.07
N ALA A 48 -4.24 -27.34 -15.05
CA ALA A 48 -4.59 -28.73 -14.78
C ALA A 48 -3.40 -29.52 -14.17
N ALA A 49 -2.20 -29.34 -14.73
CA ALA A 49 -0.98 -29.93 -14.20
C ALA A 49 -0.64 -29.41 -12.80
N LEU A 50 -0.85 -28.12 -12.55
CA LEU A 50 -0.64 -27.52 -11.23
C LEU A 50 -1.66 -28.00 -10.19
N ILE A 51 -2.91 -28.24 -10.58
CA ILE A 51 -3.95 -28.79 -9.68
C ILE A 51 -3.57 -30.18 -9.19
N GLN A 52 -2.99 -31.05 -10.04
CA GLN A 52 -2.52 -32.37 -9.61
C GLN A 52 -1.49 -32.27 -8.49
N ARG A 53 -0.59 -31.26 -8.58
CA ARG A 53 0.44 -31.00 -7.57
C ARG A 53 -0.10 -30.44 -6.26
N LEU A 54 -1.36 -30.01 -6.19
CA LEU A 54 -1.98 -29.59 -4.93
C LEU A 54 -2.22 -30.75 -3.97
N GLY A 55 -2.24 -32.00 -4.43
CA GLY A 55 -2.37 -33.21 -3.61
C GLY A 55 -1.04 -33.91 -3.32
N ASP A 56 0.09 -33.32 -3.73
CA ASP A 56 1.40 -33.95 -3.60
C ASP A 56 1.78 -34.20 -2.11
N PRO A 57 2.39 -35.34 -1.74
CA PRO A 57 2.82 -35.58 -0.36
C PRO A 57 3.76 -34.51 0.21
N SER A 58 4.59 -33.88 -0.62
CA SER A 58 5.52 -32.83 -0.23
C SER A 58 4.82 -31.47 -0.09
N CYS A 59 4.85 -30.90 1.13
CA CYS A 59 4.28 -29.57 1.38
C CYS A 59 4.90 -28.50 0.47
N ALA A 60 6.20 -28.57 0.22
CA ALA A 60 6.89 -27.61 -0.65
C ALA A 60 6.36 -27.65 -2.09
N VAL A 61 6.04 -28.84 -2.62
CA VAL A 61 5.46 -28.99 -3.96
C VAL A 61 4.05 -28.41 -4.01
N ARG A 62 3.24 -28.66 -2.97
CA ARG A 62 1.88 -28.11 -2.86
C ARG A 62 1.89 -26.58 -2.77
N ASP A 63 2.84 -26.01 -2.02
CA ASP A 63 2.96 -24.56 -1.87
C ASP A 63 3.43 -23.89 -3.17
N GLN A 64 4.42 -24.48 -3.86
CA GLN A 64 4.83 -24.00 -5.19
C GLN A 64 3.68 -24.04 -6.20
N ALA A 65 2.90 -25.11 -6.21
CA ALA A 65 1.74 -25.25 -7.10
C ALA A 65 0.66 -24.20 -6.78
N LEU A 66 0.39 -23.95 -5.49
CA LEU A 66 -0.54 -22.92 -5.04
C LEU A 66 -0.11 -21.52 -5.52
N GLU A 67 1.17 -21.16 -5.30
CA GLU A 67 1.69 -19.86 -5.73
C GLU A 67 1.65 -19.70 -7.25
N ALA A 68 1.97 -20.74 -8.01
CA ALA A 68 1.87 -20.73 -9.46
C ALA A 68 0.41 -20.53 -9.94
N LEU A 69 -0.55 -21.21 -9.32
CA LEU A 69 -1.97 -21.05 -9.63
C LEU A 69 -2.49 -19.64 -9.31
N VAL A 70 -2.07 -19.06 -8.17
CA VAL A 70 -2.42 -17.67 -7.83
C VAL A 70 -1.80 -16.68 -8.82
N ALA A 71 -0.56 -16.92 -9.25
CA ALA A 71 0.12 -16.08 -10.24
C ALA A 71 -0.53 -16.14 -11.63
N LEU A 72 -1.18 -17.25 -11.99
CA LEU A 72 -1.98 -17.38 -13.21
C LEU A 72 -3.26 -16.52 -13.18
N GLY A 73 -3.75 -16.16 -12.00
CA GLY A 73 -4.92 -15.31 -11.82
C GLY A 73 -6.18 -15.90 -12.46
N GLU A 74 -6.91 -15.08 -13.22
CA GLU A 74 -8.19 -15.44 -13.86
C GLU A 74 -8.07 -16.69 -14.75
N ARG A 75 -6.90 -16.96 -15.35
CA ARG A 75 -6.66 -18.15 -16.20
C ARG A 75 -6.80 -19.46 -15.43
N ALA A 76 -6.60 -19.45 -14.11
CA ALA A 76 -6.71 -20.64 -13.27
C ALA A 76 -8.10 -20.79 -12.63
N VAL A 77 -8.98 -19.79 -12.70
CA VAL A 77 -10.22 -19.74 -11.92
C VAL A 77 -11.15 -20.90 -12.24
N ASP A 78 -11.43 -21.19 -13.52
CA ASP A 78 -12.34 -22.27 -13.91
C ASP A 78 -11.82 -23.64 -13.44
N ALA A 79 -10.52 -23.87 -13.61
CA ALA A 79 -9.88 -25.12 -13.19
C ALA A 79 -9.90 -25.27 -11.66
N LEU A 80 -9.63 -24.18 -10.92
CA LEU A 80 -9.69 -24.14 -9.47
C LEU A 80 -11.12 -24.34 -8.94
N GLN A 81 -12.14 -23.80 -9.60
CA GLN A 81 -13.54 -24.01 -9.23
C GLN A 81 -13.96 -25.48 -9.37
N GLN A 82 -13.44 -26.17 -10.39
CA GLN A 82 -13.62 -27.62 -10.52
C GLN A 82 -12.86 -28.37 -9.42
N ALA A 83 -11.61 -28.00 -9.17
CA ALA A 83 -10.78 -28.59 -8.11
C ALA A 83 -11.34 -28.39 -6.69
N ALA A 84 -12.09 -27.31 -6.46
CA ALA A 84 -12.78 -27.08 -5.18
C ALA A 84 -13.85 -28.15 -4.86
N LYS A 85 -14.23 -29.00 -5.83
CA LYS A 85 -15.15 -30.14 -5.69
C LYS A 85 -14.45 -31.50 -5.75
N HIS A 86 -13.11 -31.51 -5.80
CA HIS A 86 -12.29 -32.72 -5.93
C HIS A 86 -12.51 -33.70 -4.76
N PRO A 87 -12.39 -35.04 -4.91
CA PRO A 87 -12.55 -35.99 -3.81
C PRO A 87 -11.49 -35.88 -2.71
N ASP A 88 -10.26 -35.46 -3.05
CA ASP A 88 -9.20 -35.17 -2.06
C ASP A 88 -9.47 -33.86 -1.31
N ALA A 89 -9.49 -33.93 0.02
CA ALA A 89 -9.72 -32.78 0.90
C ALA A 89 -8.62 -31.71 0.81
N GLU A 90 -7.36 -32.11 0.68
CA GLU A 90 -6.22 -31.17 0.59
C GLU A 90 -6.32 -30.36 -0.72
N VAL A 91 -6.60 -31.03 -1.83
CA VAL A 91 -6.82 -30.39 -3.14
C VAL A 91 -7.99 -29.41 -3.06
N ARG A 92 -9.13 -29.79 -2.47
CA ARG A 92 -10.28 -28.87 -2.29
C ARG A 92 -9.89 -27.64 -1.49
N TRP A 93 -9.24 -27.83 -0.34
CA TRP A 93 -8.88 -26.74 0.57
C TRP A 93 -7.92 -25.76 -0.10
N ARG A 94 -6.87 -26.27 -0.77
CA ARG A 94 -5.90 -25.43 -1.51
C ARG A 94 -6.52 -24.73 -2.71
N ALA A 95 -7.40 -25.40 -3.44
CA ALA A 95 -8.10 -24.78 -4.56
C ALA A 95 -8.98 -23.60 -4.09
N GLN A 96 -9.70 -23.77 -2.98
CA GLN A 96 -10.47 -22.69 -2.35
C GLN A 96 -9.56 -21.55 -1.85
N ALA A 97 -8.40 -21.88 -1.28
CA ALA A 97 -7.42 -20.87 -0.86
C ALA A 97 -6.89 -20.05 -2.04
N ALA A 98 -6.54 -20.71 -3.15
CA ALA A 98 -6.11 -20.03 -4.38
C ALA A 98 -7.20 -19.10 -4.92
N LEU A 99 -8.45 -19.58 -5.00
CA LEU A 99 -9.60 -18.77 -5.46
C LEU A 99 -9.79 -17.53 -4.60
N ARG A 100 -9.70 -17.63 -3.26
CA ARG A 100 -9.79 -16.48 -2.37
C ARG A 100 -8.68 -15.48 -2.64
N ARG A 101 -7.44 -15.96 -2.79
CA ARG A 101 -6.27 -15.09 -3.04
C ARG A 101 -6.36 -14.39 -4.39
N ILE A 102 -6.83 -15.06 -5.43
CA ILE A 102 -7.07 -14.45 -6.74
C ILE A 102 -8.18 -13.42 -6.64
N ARG A 103 -9.34 -13.79 -6.09
CA ARG A 103 -10.51 -12.91 -5.97
C ARG A 103 -10.19 -11.61 -5.24
N TRP A 104 -9.49 -11.72 -4.12
CA TRP A 104 -9.17 -10.62 -3.20
C TRP A 104 -7.76 -10.06 -3.38
N GLN A 105 -7.03 -10.47 -4.43
CA GLN A 105 -5.67 -10.01 -4.73
C GLN A 105 -4.70 -10.11 -3.54
N ILE A 106 -4.81 -11.20 -2.76
CA ILE A 106 -4.02 -11.42 -1.54
C ILE A 106 -2.64 -11.95 -1.93
N ASN A 107 -1.62 -11.10 -1.79
CA ASN A 107 -0.24 -11.48 -2.06
C ASN A 107 0.33 -12.41 -0.96
N PRO A 108 1.45 -13.12 -1.19
CA PRO A 108 1.99 -14.09 -0.24
C PRO A 108 2.33 -13.50 1.14
N LYS A 109 2.85 -12.26 1.18
CA LYS A 109 3.21 -11.57 2.43
C LYS A 109 1.97 -11.22 3.25
N LEU A 110 0.89 -10.81 2.58
CA LEU A 110 -0.40 -10.54 3.22
C LEU A 110 -1.02 -11.84 3.73
N ALA A 111 -1.01 -12.89 2.89
CA ALA A 111 -1.55 -14.20 3.23
C ALA A 111 -0.88 -14.78 4.49
N ALA A 112 0.44 -14.69 4.59
CA ALA A 112 1.22 -15.16 5.74
C ALA A 112 0.88 -14.45 7.05
N ARG A 113 0.50 -13.16 7.00
CA ARG A 113 0.16 -12.38 8.21
C ARG A 113 -1.30 -12.54 8.61
N ILE A 114 -2.21 -12.33 7.66
CA ILE A 114 -3.63 -12.16 7.95
C ILE A 114 -4.56 -12.73 6.87
N GLY A 115 -4.08 -13.69 6.06
CA GLY A 115 -4.90 -14.33 5.02
C GLY A 115 -6.18 -14.98 5.56
N HIS A 116 -6.15 -15.49 6.80
CA HIS A 116 -7.30 -16.10 7.47
C HIS A 116 -8.47 -15.13 7.72
N LEU A 117 -8.23 -13.82 7.80
CA LEU A 117 -9.31 -12.84 7.95
C LEU A 117 -10.23 -12.82 6.72
N MET A 118 -9.69 -13.18 5.56
CA MET A 118 -10.44 -13.23 4.31
C MET A 118 -11.21 -14.55 4.13
N ASP A 119 -11.11 -15.48 5.08
CA ASP A 119 -11.88 -16.72 5.05
C ASP A 119 -13.35 -16.42 5.28
N ALA A 120 -14.15 -16.82 4.28
CA ALA A 120 -15.58 -16.57 4.21
C ALA A 120 -15.96 -15.10 4.38
N PHE A 121 -15.09 -14.16 3.96
CA PHE A 121 -15.31 -12.72 4.10
C PHE A 121 -16.70 -12.29 3.64
N GLU A 122 -17.16 -12.80 2.50
CA GLU A 122 -18.43 -12.43 1.86
C GLU A 122 -19.67 -12.79 2.69
N SER A 123 -19.61 -13.86 3.48
CA SER A 123 -20.75 -14.33 4.28
C SER A 123 -20.77 -13.74 5.69
N ARG A 124 -19.73 -12.98 6.07
CA ARG A 124 -19.67 -12.35 7.39
C ARG A 124 -20.66 -11.19 7.51
N PRO A 125 -21.18 -10.90 8.72
CA PRO A 125 -21.93 -9.69 9.00
C PRO A 125 -21.19 -8.42 8.56
N VAL A 126 -21.95 -7.36 8.26
CA VAL A 126 -21.39 -6.07 7.80
C VAL A 126 -20.35 -5.53 8.78
N GLY A 127 -20.64 -5.53 10.09
CA GLY A 127 -19.72 -5.03 11.11
C GLY A 127 -18.39 -5.78 11.16
N ASP A 128 -18.42 -7.11 10.98
CA ASP A 128 -17.20 -7.92 10.94
C ASP A 128 -16.35 -7.58 9.71
N ARG A 129 -16.99 -7.37 8.55
CA ARG A 129 -16.27 -6.98 7.33
C ARG A 129 -15.65 -5.58 7.47
N GLU A 130 -16.33 -4.64 8.12
CA GLU A 130 -15.76 -3.32 8.43
C GLU A 130 -14.54 -3.43 9.35
N MET A 131 -14.60 -4.27 10.38
CA MET A 131 -13.47 -4.53 11.27
C MET A 131 -12.30 -5.17 10.52
N ILE A 132 -12.56 -6.15 9.65
CA ILE A 132 -11.54 -6.77 8.80
C ILE A 132 -10.84 -5.73 7.91
N CYS A 133 -11.57 -4.77 7.33
CA CYS A 133 -10.92 -3.68 6.58
C CYS A 133 -9.89 -2.92 7.42
N ARG A 134 -10.21 -2.65 8.69
CA ARG A 134 -9.28 -1.98 9.61
C ARG A 134 -8.07 -2.86 9.93
N ASP A 135 -8.31 -4.14 10.23
CA ASP A 135 -7.25 -5.10 10.56
C ASP A 135 -6.31 -5.34 9.36
N LEU A 136 -6.87 -5.35 8.15
CA LEU A 136 -6.11 -5.38 6.89
C LEU A 136 -5.13 -4.21 6.79
N ALA A 137 -5.54 -2.99 7.16
CA ALA A 137 -4.62 -1.85 7.15
C ALA A 137 -3.55 -1.96 8.25
N ILE A 138 -3.94 -2.29 9.48
CA ILE A 138 -3.03 -2.30 10.64
C ILE A 138 -1.99 -3.41 10.53
N ALA A 139 -2.42 -4.64 10.26
CA ALA A 139 -1.54 -5.82 10.23
C ALA A 139 -1.02 -6.14 8.83
N GLY A 140 -1.81 -5.84 7.79
CA GLY A 140 -1.45 -6.09 6.40
C GLY A 140 -0.54 -5.03 5.82
N LEU A 141 -0.49 -3.82 6.39
CA LEU A 141 0.31 -2.69 5.90
C LEU A 141 0.04 -2.45 4.39
N SER A 142 1.01 -1.92 3.66
CA SER A 142 0.95 -1.67 2.22
C SER A 142 0.54 -2.88 1.38
N ASP A 143 0.81 -4.12 1.83
CA ASP A 143 0.43 -5.32 1.10
C ASP A 143 -1.10 -5.52 1.04
N ALA A 144 -1.86 -4.87 1.92
CA ALA A 144 -3.33 -4.92 1.91
C ALA A 144 -3.98 -3.98 0.88
N VAL A 145 -3.23 -3.06 0.27
CA VAL A 145 -3.78 -2.07 -0.68
C VAL A 145 -4.59 -2.72 -1.82
N PRO A 146 -4.09 -3.77 -2.52
CA PRO A 146 -4.85 -4.40 -3.61
C PRO A 146 -6.16 -5.03 -3.12
N THR A 147 -6.12 -5.69 -1.97
CA THR A 147 -7.29 -6.32 -1.33
C THR A 147 -8.33 -5.27 -0.92
N LEU A 148 -7.91 -4.20 -0.24
CA LEU A 148 -8.79 -3.11 0.18
C LEU A 148 -9.40 -2.38 -1.02
N LYS A 149 -8.63 -2.17 -2.09
CA LYS A 149 -9.13 -1.61 -3.36
C LYS A 149 -10.20 -2.50 -3.99
N ARG A 150 -10.00 -3.83 -3.95
CA ARG A 150 -11.00 -4.79 -4.42
C ARG A 150 -12.28 -4.75 -3.59
N ILE A 151 -12.17 -4.70 -2.25
CA ILE A 151 -13.32 -4.55 -1.35
C ILE A 151 -14.06 -3.25 -1.63
N LEU A 152 -13.34 -2.13 -1.73
CA LEU A 152 -13.88 -0.81 -2.08
C LEU A 152 -14.68 -0.84 -3.40
N ALA A 153 -14.21 -1.60 -4.39
CA ALA A 153 -14.88 -1.67 -5.70
C ALA A 153 -16.07 -2.63 -5.73
N THR A 154 -16.08 -3.69 -4.92
CA THR A 154 -16.96 -4.85 -5.15
C THR A 154 -17.86 -5.23 -3.98
N ASP A 155 -17.61 -4.78 -2.74
CA ASP A 155 -18.49 -5.15 -1.62
C ASP A 155 -19.88 -4.52 -1.81
N PRO A 156 -20.98 -5.28 -1.62
CA PRO A 156 -22.32 -4.76 -1.80
C PRO A 156 -22.70 -3.66 -0.79
N SER A 157 -22.14 -3.69 0.42
CA SER A 157 -22.45 -2.74 1.48
C SER A 157 -21.65 -1.45 1.31
N SER A 158 -22.35 -0.30 1.29
CA SER A 158 -21.69 1.02 1.29
C SER A 158 -20.85 1.24 2.54
N ALA A 159 -21.30 0.74 3.71
CA ALA A 159 -20.56 0.87 4.97
C ALA A 159 -19.19 0.15 4.88
N VAL A 160 -19.16 -1.06 4.32
CA VAL A 160 -17.91 -1.82 4.14
C VAL A 160 -16.99 -1.15 3.11
N ARG A 161 -17.55 -0.64 2.01
CA ARG A 161 -16.77 0.15 1.03
C ARG A 161 -16.16 1.40 1.67
N GLN A 162 -16.91 2.10 2.51
CA GLN A 162 -16.38 3.24 3.27
C GLN A 162 -15.32 2.82 4.29
N ALA A 163 -15.49 1.69 4.97
CA ALA A 163 -14.47 1.14 5.86
C ALA A 163 -13.18 0.80 5.11
N ALA A 164 -13.28 0.23 3.90
CA ALA A 164 -12.13 -0.03 3.04
C ALA A 164 -11.44 1.28 2.60
N ALA A 165 -12.20 2.33 2.27
CA ALA A 165 -11.63 3.64 1.96
C ALA A 165 -10.89 4.26 3.16
N ARG A 166 -11.47 4.19 4.36
CA ARG A 166 -10.80 4.64 5.60
C ARG A 166 -9.53 3.84 5.86
N ALA A 167 -9.58 2.52 5.67
CA ALA A 167 -8.43 1.65 5.80
C ALA A 167 -7.32 1.99 4.80
N LEU A 168 -7.66 2.32 3.55
CA LEU A 168 -6.71 2.82 2.55
C LEU A 168 -6.09 4.15 3.00
N VAL A 169 -6.87 5.06 3.58
CA VAL A 169 -6.33 6.30 4.16
C VAL A 169 -5.32 5.98 5.26
N LEU A 170 -5.56 4.99 6.14
CA LEU A 170 -4.60 4.62 7.19
C LEU A 170 -3.25 4.13 6.65
N LEU A 171 -3.20 3.65 5.40
CA LEU A 171 -1.99 3.15 4.74
C LEU A 171 -1.10 4.24 4.13
N GLY A 172 -1.40 5.52 4.34
CA GLY A 172 -0.53 6.60 3.87
C GLY A 172 -0.71 6.92 2.40
N ASP A 173 0.36 7.44 1.79
CA ASP A 173 0.35 7.92 0.41
C ASP A 173 0.04 6.82 -0.61
N GLU A 174 0.42 5.56 -0.35
CA GLU A 174 0.12 4.43 -1.24
C GLU A 174 -1.38 4.09 -1.26
N GLY A 175 -2.00 4.02 -0.09
CA GLY A 175 -3.44 3.79 -0.01
C GLY A 175 -4.24 4.98 -0.53
N LEU A 176 -3.72 6.20 -0.35
CA LEU A 176 -4.28 7.42 -0.92
C LEU A 176 -4.26 7.40 -2.46
N ALA A 177 -3.15 6.99 -3.06
CA ALA A 177 -3.03 6.83 -4.50
C ALA A 177 -4.00 5.77 -5.03
N ALA A 178 -4.14 4.64 -4.34
CA ALA A 178 -5.10 3.61 -4.70
C ALA A 178 -6.56 4.09 -4.60
N LEU A 179 -6.88 4.93 -3.61
CA LEU A 179 -8.20 5.52 -3.44
C LEU A 179 -8.54 6.47 -4.60
N LEU A 180 -7.57 7.27 -5.05
CA LEU A 180 -7.69 8.16 -6.19
C LEU A 180 -7.86 7.40 -7.52
N GLU A 181 -7.04 6.38 -7.73
CA GLU A 181 -7.09 5.54 -8.92
C GLU A 181 -8.44 4.82 -9.05
N ALA A 182 -9.03 4.40 -7.92
CA ALA A 182 -10.32 3.73 -7.92
C ALA A 182 -11.47 4.63 -8.41
N GLY A 183 -11.30 5.96 -8.42
CA GLY A 183 -12.32 6.91 -8.88
C GLY A 183 -13.64 6.84 -8.12
N VAL A 184 -13.67 6.14 -6.99
CA VAL A 184 -14.87 5.94 -6.18
C VAL A 184 -15.15 7.21 -5.42
N LYS A 185 -16.36 7.76 -5.58
CA LYS A 185 -16.83 8.85 -4.74
C LYS A 185 -16.95 8.32 -3.30
N THR A 186 -16.03 8.73 -2.46
CA THR A 186 -16.07 8.47 -1.03
C THR A 186 -16.64 9.68 -0.32
N ASP A 187 -17.84 9.50 0.24
CA ASP A 187 -18.53 10.55 0.98
C ASP A 187 -17.63 11.08 2.10
N GLY A 188 -17.15 12.31 1.96
CA GLY A 188 -16.32 13.00 2.96
C GLY A 188 -14.85 12.57 3.04
N LEU A 189 -14.38 11.60 2.26
CA LEU A 189 -12.96 11.24 2.18
C LEU A 189 -12.39 11.73 0.87
N ASN A 190 -12.15 13.04 0.74
CA ASN A 190 -11.34 13.55 -0.36
C ASN A 190 -9.85 13.43 0.02
N PRO A 191 -9.06 12.62 -0.71
CA PRO A 191 -7.63 12.41 -0.49
C PRO A 191 -6.76 13.66 -0.36
N TYR A 192 -7.18 14.76 -1.00
CA TYR A 192 -6.46 16.03 -1.05
C TYR A 192 -7.02 17.04 -0.05
N THR A 193 -7.58 16.58 1.07
CA THR A 193 -8.06 17.46 2.13
C THR A 193 -7.10 17.53 3.29
N VAL A 194 -7.10 18.68 3.96
CA VAL A 194 -6.40 18.88 5.23
C VAL A 194 -6.81 17.84 6.25
N ALA A 195 -8.11 17.51 6.33
CA ALA A 195 -8.63 16.52 7.27
C ALA A 195 -7.97 15.13 7.10
N VAL A 196 -7.83 14.65 5.86
CA VAL A 196 -7.18 13.35 5.58
C VAL A 196 -5.70 13.38 5.95
N ARG A 197 -5.00 14.47 5.61
CA ARG A 197 -3.58 14.64 5.96
C ARG A 197 -3.36 14.74 7.47
N VAL A 198 -4.26 15.41 8.20
CA VAL A 198 -4.25 15.47 9.67
C VAL A 198 -4.46 14.10 10.28
N GLN A 199 -5.44 13.33 9.81
CA GLN A 199 -5.68 11.97 10.30
C GLN A 199 -4.47 11.07 10.09
N LEU A 200 -3.84 11.15 8.92
CA LEU A 200 -2.58 10.45 8.64
C LEU A 200 -1.46 10.86 9.59
N GLY A 201 -1.28 12.16 9.81
CA GLY A 201 -0.30 12.68 10.75
C GLY A 201 -0.53 12.17 12.17
N ASN A 202 -1.79 12.18 12.63
CA ASN A 202 -2.18 11.67 13.95
C ASN A 202 -1.89 10.17 14.09
N ASN A 203 -2.20 9.37 13.08
CA ASN A 203 -1.91 7.93 13.09
C ASN A 203 -0.40 7.65 13.20
N TYR A 204 0.42 8.38 12.45
CA TYR A 204 1.89 8.27 12.58
C TYR A 204 2.39 8.76 13.94
N LEU A 205 1.78 9.80 14.50
CA LEU A 205 2.10 10.30 15.84
C LEU A 205 1.78 9.27 16.94
N GLU A 206 0.64 8.58 16.86
CA GLU A 206 0.29 7.49 17.77
C GLU A 206 1.31 6.35 17.68
N GLN A 207 1.77 6.03 16.47
CA GLN A 207 2.85 5.06 16.22
C GLN A 207 4.25 5.57 16.59
N SER A 208 4.37 6.81 17.06
CA SER A 208 5.65 7.49 17.34
C SER A 208 6.57 7.63 16.12
N ASP A 209 6.05 7.49 14.90
CA ASP A 209 6.76 7.77 13.64
C ASP A 209 6.70 9.28 13.36
N TYR A 210 7.42 10.04 14.20
CA TYR A 210 7.42 11.51 14.16
C TYR A 210 7.81 12.11 12.80
N PRO A 211 8.81 11.56 12.05
CA PRO A 211 9.14 12.07 10.71
C PRO A 211 7.95 12.01 9.75
N LYS A 212 7.23 10.89 9.68
CA LYS A 212 6.06 10.78 8.81
C LYS A 212 4.90 11.63 9.32
N ALA A 213 4.72 11.75 10.63
CA ALA A 213 3.70 12.65 11.19
C ALA A 213 3.93 14.10 10.71
N LEU A 214 5.16 14.61 10.86
CA LEU A 214 5.54 15.95 10.39
C LEU A 214 5.40 16.10 8.87
N GLU A 215 5.75 15.08 8.08
CA GLU A 215 5.55 15.10 6.64
C GLU A 215 4.07 15.32 6.27
N GLN A 216 3.17 14.56 6.89
CA GLN A 216 1.73 14.65 6.59
C GLN A 216 1.13 15.98 7.07
N TYR A 217 1.53 16.47 8.25
CA TYR A 217 1.14 17.81 8.70
C TYR A 217 1.71 18.92 7.83
N THR A 218 2.92 18.75 7.28
CA THR A 218 3.51 19.72 6.34
C THR A 218 2.69 19.78 5.05
N LYS A 219 2.35 18.62 4.47
CA LYS A 219 1.41 18.55 3.33
C LYS A 219 0.05 19.16 3.64
N ALA A 220 -0.43 19.05 4.89
CA ALA A 220 -1.66 19.70 5.33
C ALA A 220 -1.52 21.24 5.35
N LEU A 221 -0.38 21.77 5.82
CA LEU A 221 -0.09 23.22 5.79
C LEU A 221 0.17 23.76 4.37
N GLU A 222 0.62 22.94 3.43
CA GLU A 222 0.69 23.35 2.02
C GLU A 222 -0.70 23.67 1.45
N LEU A 223 -1.73 22.95 1.91
CA LEU A 223 -3.12 23.19 1.54
C LEU A 223 -3.74 24.35 2.33
N GLU A 224 -3.52 24.40 3.66
CA GLU A 224 -3.99 25.47 4.53
C GLU A 224 -2.85 26.02 5.41
N PRO A 225 -2.10 27.04 4.95
CA PRO A 225 -0.89 27.52 5.63
C PRO A 225 -1.09 28.10 7.04
N ARG A 226 -2.34 28.42 7.39
CA ARG A 226 -2.74 29.00 8.69
C ARG A 226 -3.61 28.06 9.53
N ASN A 227 -3.66 26.77 9.19
CA ASN A 227 -4.45 25.81 9.96
C ASN A 227 -3.87 25.67 11.38
N THR A 228 -4.62 26.17 12.36
CA THR A 228 -4.20 26.27 13.76
C THR A 228 -4.10 24.91 14.44
N ILE A 229 -4.98 23.97 14.08
CA ILE A 229 -4.98 22.59 14.60
C ILE A 229 -3.73 21.86 14.11
N VAL A 230 -3.37 21.99 12.82
CA VAL A 230 -2.16 21.37 12.28
C VAL A 230 -0.90 21.92 12.95
N LEU A 231 -0.80 23.24 13.14
CA LEU A 231 0.33 23.87 13.83
C LEU A 231 0.45 23.42 15.30
N TYR A 232 -0.69 23.27 15.98
CA TYR A 232 -0.74 22.72 17.33
C TYR A 232 -0.23 21.27 17.37
N ASN A 233 -0.69 20.42 16.45
CA ASN A 233 -0.23 19.03 16.37
C ASN A 233 1.28 18.94 16.05
N ILE A 234 1.81 19.80 15.18
CA ILE A 234 3.26 19.91 14.93
C ILE A 234 4.01 20.28 16.22
N ALA A 235 3.47 21.18 17.05
CA ALA A 235 4.07 21.50 18.35
C ALA A 235 4.13 20.26 19.25
N CYS A 236 3.05 19.47 19.31
CA CYS A 236 2.99 18.22 20.06
C CYS A 236 4.05 17.22 19.55
N VAL A 237 4.20 17.06 18.23
CA VAL A 237 5.24 16.18 17.66
C VAL A 237 6.64 16.62 18.06
N TYR A 238 6.99 17.90 17.89
CA TYR A 238 8.31 18.41 18.30
C TYR A 238 8.53 18.27 19.80
N SER A 239 7.48 18.45 20.59
CA SER A 239 7.52 18.30 22.04
C SER A 239 7.85 16.85 22.44
N ARG A 240 7.18 15.86 21.84
CA ARG A 240 7.49 14.42 22.04
C ARG A 240 8.89 14.04 21.56
N MET A 241 9.41 14.70 20.53
CA MET A 241 10.81 14.58 20.08
C MET A 241 11.82 15.31 20.99
N LYS A 242 11.38 15.97 22.08
CA LYS A 242 12.19 16.81 22.97
C LYS A 242 12.88 17.98 22.26
N LYS A 243 12.34 18.42 21.12
CA LYS A 243 12.78 19.59 20.35
C LYS A 243 12.06 20.84 20.85
N ILE A 244 12.38 21.26 22.07
CA ILE A 244 11.67 22.29 22.84
C ILE A 244 11.47 23.59 22.05
N GLN A 245 12.52 24.12 21.44
CA GLN A 245 12.43 25.40 20.72
C GLN A 245 11.49 25.32 19.51
N GLN A 246 11.57 24.25 18.72
CA GLN A 246 10.71 24.05 17.55
C GLN A 246 9.25 23.83 17.95
N ALA A 247 9.01 23.16 19.08
CA ALA A 247 7.67 23.00 19.65
C ALA A 247 7.06 24.34 20.04
N LEU A 248 7.82 25.19 20.74
CA LEU A 248 7.40 26.54 21.12
C LEU A 248 7.16 27.43 19.90
N ASP A 249 8.02 27.38 18.88
CA ASP A 249 7.84 28.12 17.64
C ASP A 249 6.51 27.75 16.94
N ALA A 250 6.20 26.45 16.88
CA ALA A 250 4.95 25.97 16.29
C ALA A 250 3.72 26.36 17.13
N LEU A 251 3.81 26.26 18.45
CA LEU A 251 2.73 26.63 19.37
C LEU A 251 2.43 28.13 19.34
N GLU A 252 3.47 28.97 19.30
CA GLU A 252 3.34 30.42 19.17
C GLU A 252 2.67 30.80 17.84
N ARG A 253 3.02 30.12 16.74
CA ARG A 253 2.36 30.30 15.43
C ARG A 253 0.90 29.86 15.47
N ALA A 254 0.59 28.73 16.08
CA ALA A 254 -0.79 28.26 16.26
C ALA A 254 -1.62 29.31 17.01
N ALA A 255 -1.09 29.82 18.12
CA ALA A 255 -1.72 30.88 18.91
C ALA A 255 -1.88 32.18 18.10
N ALA A 256 -0.87 32.59 17.34
CA ALA A 256 -0.93 33.79 16.51
C ALA A 256 -1.99 33.70 15.40
N PHE A 257 -2.27 32.50 14.88
CA PHE A 257 -3.29 32.28 13.85
C PHE A 257 -4.69 31.95 14.38
N GLY A 258 -4.90 31.97 15.70
CA GLY A 258 -6.24 31.82 16.28
C GLY A 258 -6.49 30.52 17.04
N TYR A 259 -5.48 29.72 17.36
CA TYR A 259 -5.66 28.62 18.30
C TYR A 259 -5.97 29.19 19.70
N ARG A 260 -7.07 28.73 20.32
CA ARG A 260 -7.59 29.30 21.58
C ARG A 260 -7.96 28.27 22.64
N ASP A 261 -7.75 26.98 22.40
CA ASP A 261 -8.07 25.94 23.38
C ASP A 261 -6.99 25.83 24.47
N VAL A 262 -6.94 26.84 25.34
CA VAL A 262 -5.94 26.94 26.42
C VAL A 262 -6.16 25.86 27.48
N ASP A 263 -7.42 25.48 27.74
CA ASP A 263 -7.77 24.44 28.70
C ASP A 263 -7.21 23.08 28.27
N TRP A 264 -7.21 22.79 26.96
CA TRP A 264 -6.54 21.62 26.42
C TRP A 264 -5.02 21.72 26.51
N MET A 265 -4.43 22.86 26.11
CA MET A 265 -2.96 23.06 26.15
C MET A 265 -2.34 22.74 27.52
N GLU A 266 -3.02 23.10 28.61
CA GLU A 266 -2.54 22.92 29.98
C GLU A 266 -2.67 21.47 30.48
N LYS A 267 -3.49 20.64 29.81
CA LYS A 267 -3.76 19.24 30.18
C LYS A 267 -3.11 18.25 29.23
N ASP A 268 -2.84 18.65 28.00
CA ASP A 268 -2.26 17.81 26.96
C ASP A 268 -0.89 17.27 27.42
N PRO A 269 -0.75 15.95 27.61
CA PRO A 269 0.51 15.35 28.06
C PRO A 269 1.64 15.54 27.05
N ASP A 270 1.35 15.75 25.77
CA ASP A 270 2.39 15.97 24.76
C ASP A 270 3.16 17.27 25.01
N LEU A 271 2.57 18.23 25.73
CA LEU A 271 3.19 19.53 26.05
C LEU A 271 3.80 19.60 27.45
N ASP A 272 3.84 18.50 28.22
CA ASP A 272 4.33 18.48 29.60
C ASP A 272 5.71 19.12 29.76
N ASN A 273 6.64 18.82 28.84
CA ASN A 273 8.00 19.35 28.84
C ASN A 273 8.11 20.80 28.35
N LEU A 274 7.02 21.45 27.97
CA LEU A 274 6.99 22.87 27.62
C LEU A 274 6.42 23.74 28.74
N ARG A 275 5.68 23.17 29.70
CA ARG A 275 4.88 23.95 30.67
C ARG A 275 5.71 24.89 31.54
N ASP A 276 6.95 24.51 31.84
CA ASP A 276 7.85 25.33 32.63
C ASP A 276 8.57 26.42 31.83
N GLU A 277 8.56 26.32 30.50
CA GLU A 277 9.25 27.25 29.61
C GLU A 277 8.63 28.66 29.68
N PRO A 278 9.45 29.72 29.82
CA PRO A 278 8.96 31.09 29.87
C PRO A 278 8.10 31.46 28.66
N ARG A 279 8.47 30.96 27.47
CA ARG A 279 7.74 31.17 26.21
C ARG A 279 6.34 30.56 26.25
N TYR A 280 6.20 29.34 26.75
CA TYR A 280 4.90 28.69 26.91
C TYR A 280 4.00 29.47 27.88
N LYS A 281 4.54 29.82 29.06
CA LYS A 281 3.81 30.61 30.08
C LYS A 281 3.34 31.95 29.51
N ALA A 282 4.16 32.62 28.69
CA ALA A 282 3.78 33.85 28.01
C ALA A 282 2.64 33.65 27.01
N VAL A 283 2.66 32.57 26.20
CA VAL A 283 1.56 32.24 25.27
C VAL A 283 0.26 32.00 26.03
N VAL A 284 0.28 31.13 27.06
CA VAL A 284 -0.91 30.81 27.87
C VAL A 284 -1.48 32.06 28.51
N ARG A 285 -0.63 32.88 29.15
CA ARG A 285 -1.07 34.13 29.78
C ARG A 285 -1.74 35.06 28.77
N ARG A 286 -1.11 35.28 27.61
CA ARG A 286 -1.68 36.12 26.55
C ARG A 286 -3.04 35.61 26.10
N LEU A 287 -3.17 34.31 25.82
CA LEU A 287 -4.44 33.73 25.36
C LEU A 287 -5.55 33.82 26.42
N ARG A 288 -5.23 33.67 27.71
CA ARG A 288 -6.18 33.86 28.82
C ARG A 288 -6.62 35.32 28.97
N GLU A 289 -5.72 36.27 28.72
CA GLU A 289 -6.04 37.71 28.73
C GLU A 289 -6.94 38.09 27.55
N GLU A 290 -6.71 37.54 26.36
CA GLU A 290 -7.54 37.74 25.16
C GLU A 290 -8.94 37.14 25.26
N ALA A 291 -9.17 36.19 26.16
CA ALA A 291 -10.46 35.52 26.35
C ALA A 291 -11.41 36.25 27.34
N LYS A 292 -10.95 37.33 27.96
CA LYS A 292 -11.74 38.18 28.88
C LYS A 292 -12.39 39.34 28.14
#